data_AF-A0AAV8WUZ2-F1
#
_entry.id   AF-A0AAV8WUZ2-F1
#
_cell.length_a   1.000
_cell.length_b   1.000
_cell.length_c   1.000
_cell.angle_alpha   90.00
_cell.angle_beta   90.00
_cell.angle_gamma   90.00
#
_symmetry.space_group_name_H-M   'P 1'
#
loop_
_entity.id
_entity.type
_entity.pdbx_description
1 polymer ?
#
loop_
_entity_poly.entity_id
_entity_poly.type
_entity_poly.pdbx_seq_one_letter_code
_entity_poly.pdbx_strand_id
1 'polypeptide(L)'
;MDDLLRRMEQYANNLEVLVSEKTEELSQEKRRSEELLYQVLPRPVAQQLMLGEIVQPEQFECVTIYFSDIVGFTALCAKSTSMQVVFLVVFLLFFL
;
A
#
# COMPACT_ATOMS: atom_id res chain seq x y z
N MET A 1 0.15 3.72 -52.32
CA MET A 1 0.74 4.54 -51.25
C MET A 1 -0.30 4.86 -50.19
N ASP A 2 -1.46 5.38 -50.57
CA ASP A 2 -2.51 5.79 -49.62
C ASP A 2 -3.05 4.67 -48.71
N ASP A 3 -3.21 3.44 -49.23
CA ASP A 3 -3.66 2.30 -48.40
C ASP A 3 -2.63 1.89 -47.34
N LEU A 4 -1.33 2.06 -47.63
CA LEU A 4 -0.26 1.71 -46.71
C LEU A 4 -0.12 2.77 -45.61
N LEU A 5 -0.28 4.05 -45.98
CA LEU A 5 -0.37 5.18 -45.04
C LEU A 5 -1.54 5.03 -44.07
N ARG A 6 -2.73 4.70 -44.59
CA ARG A 6 -3.94 4.49 -43.77
C ARG A 6 -3.79 3.31 -42.80
N ARG A 7 -3.17 2.21 -43.22
CA ARG A 7 -2.89 1.08 -42.32
C ARG A 7 -1.92 1.48 -41.22
N MET A 8 -0.84 2.18 -41.54
CA MET A 8 0.14 2.66 -40.55
C MET A 8 -0.51 3.59 -39.52
N GLU A 9 -1.40 4.48 -39.97
CA GLU A 9 -2.16 5.38 -39.09
C GLU A 9 -3.13 4.62 -38.18
N GLN A 10 -3.79 3.57 -38.68
CA GLN A 10 -4.61 2.69 -37.85
C GLN A 10 -3.77 1.91 -36.83
N TYR A 11 -2.60 1.41 -37.20
CA TYR A 11 -1.69 0.74 -36.25
C TYR A 11 -1.21 1.70 -35.16
N ALA A 12 -0.87 2.94 -35.50
CA ALA A 12 -0.45 3.95 -34.54
C ALA A 12 -1.56 4.28 -33.53
N ASN A 13 -2.78 4.53 -34.01
CA ASN A 13 -3.94 4.81 -33.15
C ASN A 13 -4.28 3.63 -32.23
N ASN A 14 -4.28 2.40 -32.77
CA ASN A 14 -4.55 1.21 -31.97
C ASN A 14 -3.48 0.99 -30.90
N LEU A 15 -2.21 1.28 -31.22
CA LEU A 15 -1.11 1.18 -30.26
C LEU A 15 -1.24 2.24 -29.16
N GLU A 16 -1.63 3.46 -29.51
CA GLU A 16 -1.86 4.54 -28.54
C GLU A 16 -2.98 4.19 -27.56
N VAL A 17 -4.10 3.67 -28.05
CA VAL A 17 -5.20 3.17 -27.21
C VAL A 17 -4.72 2.05 -26.30
N LEU A 18 -4.01 1.05 -26.83
CA LEU A 18 -3.52 -0.07 -26.04
C LEU A 18 -2.50 0.36 -24.96
N VAL A 19 -1.59 1.28 -25.29
CA VAL A 19 -0.64 1.84 -24.33
C VAL A 19 -1.38 2.60 -23.23
N SER A 20 -2.41 3.37 -23.59
CA SER A 20 -3.21 4.11 -22.60
C SER A 20 -3.92 3.14 -21.65
N GLU A 21 -4.58 2.11 -22.17
CA GLU A 21 -5.27 1.09 -21.37
C GLU A 21 -4.30 0.38 -20.42
N LYS A 22 -3.12 -0.05 -20.91
CA LYS A 22 -2.11 -0.71 -20.08
C LYS A 22 -1.49 0.21 -19.03
N THR A 23 -1.33 1.49 -19.35
CA THR A 23 -0.84 2.48 -18.38
C THR A 23 -1.86 2.69 -17.26
N GLU A 24 -3.15 2.67 -17.58
CA GLU A 24 -4.21 2.80 -16.58
C GLU A 24 -4.31 1.56 -15.68
N GLU A 25 -4.30 0.35 -16.26
CA GLU A 25 -4.25 -0.91 -15.49
C GLU A 25 -3.05 -0.93 -14.53
N LEU A 26 -1.86 -0.55 -15.02
CA LEU A 26 -0.65 -0.49 -14.21
C LEU A 26 -0.76 0.55 -13.09
N SER A 27 -1.38 1.70 -13.37
CA SER A 27 -1.61 2.75 -12.37
C SER A 27 -2.52 2.26 -11.25
N GLN A 28 -3.60 1.54 -11.59
CA GLN A 28 -4.54 0.99 -10.61
C GLN A 28 -3.88 -0.07 -9.73
N GLU A 29 -3.10 -0.99 -10.33
CA GLU A 29 -2.41 -2.03 -9.56
C GLU A 29 -1.32 -1.44 -8.65
N LYS A 30 -0.57 -0.46 -9.15
CA LYS A 30 0.39 0.30 -8.31
C LYS A 30 -0.30 0.93 -7.11
N ARG A 31 -1.39 1.66 -7.33
CA ARG A 31 -2.15 2.30 -6.25
C ARG A 31 -2.65 1.29 -5.22
N ARG A 32 -3.18 0.16 -5.66
CA ARG A 32 -3.64 -0.91 -4.76
C ARG A 32 -2.50 -1.47 -3.91
N SER A 33 -1.34 -1.70 -4.52
CA SER A 33 -0.14 -2.16 -3.82
C SER A 33 0.34 -1.13 -2.78
N GLU A 34 0.34 0.15 -3.12
CA GLU A 34 0.72 1.24 -2.20
C GLU A 34 -0.26 1.35 -1.02
N GLU A 35 -1.56 1.30 -1.28
CA GLU A 35 -2.60 1.36 -0.25
C GLU A 35 -2.46 0.19 0.75
N LEU A 36 -2.18 -1.01 0.26
CA LEU A 36 -1.93 -2.17 1.12
C LEU A 36 -0.68 -1.97 1.98
N LEU A 37 0.41 -1.45 1.41
CA LEU A 37 1.65 -1.23 2.14
C LEU A 37 1.44 -0.24 3.30
N TYR A 38 0.66 0.83 3.08
CA TYR A 38 0.33 1.80 4.12
C TYR A 38 -0.62 1.27 5.21
N GLN A 39 -1.33 0.18 4.97
CA GLN A 39 -2.18 -0.46 6.00
C GLN A 39 -1.36 -1.27 7.01
N VAL A 40 -0.18 -1.77 6.61
CA VAL A 40 0.68 -2.61 7.46
C VAL A 40 1.92 -1.89 7.99
N LEU A 41 2.38 -0.83 7.32
CA LEU A 41 3.59 -0.11 7.71
C LEU A 41 3.33 1.39 7.89
N PRO A 42 4.02 2.05 8.84
CA PRO A 42 4.05 3.50 8.92
C PRO A 42 4.49 4.11 7.58
N ARG A 43 3.86 5.22 7.19
CA ARG A 43 4.15 5.91 5.92
C ARG A 43 5.64 6.13 5.63
N PRO A 44 6.48 6.57 6.58
CA PRO A 44 7.91 6.79 6.31
C PRO A 44 8.63 5.50 5.91
N VAL A 45 8.34 4.40 6.60
CA VAL A 45 8.92 3.07 6.34
C VAL A 45 8.45 2.53 4.99
N ALA A 46 7.15 2.64 4.71
CA ALA A 46 6.57 2.24 3.43
C ALA A 46 7.21 2.99 2.25
N GLN A 47 7.43 4.31 2.38
CA GLN A 47 8.05 5.13 1.34
C GLN A 47 9.49 4.71 1.03
N GLN A 48 10.31 4.49 2.06
CA GLN A 48 11.69 4.02 1.87
C GLN A 48 11.73 2.65 1.16
N LEU A 49 10.87 1.72 1.57
CA LEU A 49 10.79 0.40 0.92
C LEU A 49 10.36 0.48 -0.54
N MET A 50 9.41 1.37 -0.88
CA MET A 50 9.00 1.58 -2.27
C MET A 50 10.10 2.19 -3.14
N LEU A 51 10.99 2.99 -2.56
CA LEU A 51 12.18 3.52 -3.23
C LEU A 51 13.29 2.46 -3.36
N GLY A 52 13.10 1.26 -2.80
CA GLY A 52 14.11 0.20 -2.75
C GLY A 52 15.23 0.50 -1.76
N GLU A 53 15.00 1.44 -0.83
CA GLU A 53 15.97 1.84 0.18
C GLU A 53 15.95 0.88 1.36
N ILE A 54 17.10 0.77 2.03
CA ILE A 54 17.22 0.01 3.27
C ILE A 54 16.73 0.90 4.41
N VAL A 55 15.73 0.45 5.14
CA VAL A 55 15.22 1.12 6.34
C VAL A 55 16.28 1.02 7.44
N GLN A 56 16.93 2.15 7.73
CA GLN A 56 17.95 2.21 8.78
C GLN A 56 17.30 2.20 10.17
N PRO A 57 17.86 1.50 11.15
CA PRO A 57 17.41 1.60 12.53
C PRO A 57 17.52 3.04 13.03
N GLU A 58 16.45 3.55 13.62
CA GLU A 58 16.43 4.89 14.19
C GLU A 58 16.81 4.84 15.68
N GLN A 59 17.70 5.75 16.09
CA GLN A 59 18.03 5.98 17.49
C GLN A 59 17.43 7.31 17.93
N PHE A 60 16.71 7.27 19.04
CA PHE A 60 16.09 8.44 19.65
C PHE A 60 16.75 8.72 21.00
N GLU A 61 17.15 9.97 21.23
CA GLU A 61 17.79 10.37 22.50
C GLU A 61 16.82 10.29 23.69
N CYS A 62 15.54 10.52 23.45
CA CYS A 62 14.48 10.43 24.44
C CYS A 62 13.26 9.74 23.83
N VAL A 63 12.74 8.72 24.53
CA VAL A 63 11.54 7.99 24.12
C VAL A 63 10.60 7.83 25.31
N THR A 64 9.30 7.81 25.02
CA THR A 64 8.28 7.44 26.00
C THR A 64 7.84 6.01 25.69
N ILE A 65 7.89 5.14 26.69
CA ILE A 65 7.37 3.77 26.59
C ILE A 65 5.96 3.75 27.17
N TYR A 66 4.98 3.36 26.36
CA TYR A 66 3.61 3.18 26.79
C TYR A 66 3.35 1.70 27.09
N PHE A 67 2.95 1.41 28.32
CA PHE A 67 2.48 0.08 28.73
C PHE A 67 0.97 0.13 28.89
N SER A 68 0.26 -0.66 28.10
CA SER A 68 -1.17 -0.89 28.27
C SER A 68 -1.47 -2.37 28.41
N ASP A 69 -2.40 -2.66 29.32
CA ASP A 69 -3.04 -3.96 29.42
C ASP A 69 -4.51 -3.81 29.03
N ILE A 70 -5.02 -4.79 28.29
CA ILE A 70 -6.40 -4.82 27.84
C ILE A 70 -7.10 -5.96 28.57
N VAL A 71 -7.95 -5.61 29.53
CA VAL A 71 -8.70 -6.58 30.32
C VAL A 71 -9.54 -7.47 29.39
N GLY A 72 -9.35 -8.78 29.48
CA GLY A 72 -10.10 -9.75 28.67
C GLY A 72 -9.62 -9.90 27.22
N PHE A 73 -8.46 -9.35 26.85
CA PHE A 73 -7.91 -9.42 25.50
C PHE A 73 -7.85 -10.85 24.95
N THR A 74 -7.40 -11.83 25.75
CA THR A 74 -7.35 -13.24 25.34
C THR A 74 -8.71 -13.79 24.94
N ALA A 75 -9.76 -13.49 25.71
CA ALA A 75 -11.12 -13.97 25.43
C ALA A 75 -11.72 -13.27 24.20
N LEU A 76 -11.37 -12.00 23.99
CA LEU A 76 -11.75 -11.23 22.82
C LEU A 76 -11.07 -11.78 21.56
N CYS A 77 -9.75 -12.01 21.61
CA CYS A 77 -8.99 -12.59 20.52
C CYS A 77 -9.48 -13.99 20.13
N ALA A 78 -9.86 -14.81 21.11
CA ALA A 78 -10.40 -16.15 20.85
C ALA A 78 -11.71 -16.16 20.04
N LYS A 79 -12.44 -15.03 20.03
CA LYS A 79 -13.71 -14.86 19.30
C LYS A 79 -13.57 -14.03 18.02
N SER A 80 -12.38 -13.48 17.76
CA SER A 80 -12.13 -12.54 16.67
C SER A 80 -11.27 -13.16 15.58
N THR A 81 -11.45 -12.69 14.35
CA THR A 81 -10.50 -13.02 13.27
C THR A 81 -9.19 -12.26 13.48
N SER A 82 -8.09 -12.76 12.90
CA SER A 82 -6.78 -12.10 12.98
C SER A 82 -6.85 -10.62 12.55
N MET A 83 -7.62 -10.31 11.50
CA MET A 83 -7.78 -8.95 11.01
C MET A 83 -8.54 -8.06 12.00
N GLN A 84 -9.56 -8.59 12.68
CA GLN A 84 -10.31 -7.84 13.69
C GLN A 84 -9.44 -7.50 14.91
N VAL A 85 -8.56 -8.42 15.32
CA VAL A 85 -7.61 -8.17 16.42
C VAL A 85 -6.63 -7.08 16.05
N VAL A 86 -6.03 -7.16 14.84
CA VAL A 86 -5.12 -6.12 14.34
C VAL A 86 -5.82 -4.76 14.31
N PHE A 87 -7.03 -4.71 13.76
CA PHE A 87 -7.81 -3.47 13.68
C PHE A 87 -8.10 -2.88 15.07
N LEU A 88 -8.48 -3.70 16.04
CA LEU A 88 -8.77 -3.27 17.41
C LEU A 88 -7.52 -2.69 18.10
N VAL A 89 -6.37 -3.35 17.97
CA VAL A 89 -5.11 -2.89 18.59
C VAL A 89 -4.62 -1.59 17.94
N VAL A 90 -4.63 -1.52 16.61
CA VAL A 90 -4.24 -0.31 15.88
C VAL A 90 -5.18 0.85 16.21
N PHE A 91 -6.50 0.59 16.29
CA PHE A 91 -7.48 1.60 16.69
C PHE A 91 -7.22 2.12 18.10
N LEU A 92 -7.04 1.24 19.09
CA LEU A 92 -6.75 1.66 20.47
C LEU A 92 -5.48 2.52 20.58
N LEU A 93 -4.42 2.16 19.86
CA LEU A 93 -3.17 2.93 19.83
C LEU A 93 -3.32 4.32 19.18
N PHE A 94 -4.32 4.52 18.31
CA PHE A 94 -4.60 5.82 17.71
C PHE A 94 -5.44 6.75 18.60
N PHE A 95 -6.18 6.20 19.57
CA PHE A 95 -7.06 6.96 20.47
C PHE A 95 -6.47 7.24 21.85
N LEU A 96 -5.35 6.61 22.19
CA LEU A 96 -4.59 6.81 23.43
C LEU A 96 -3.37 7.70 23.18
#